data_AF-A0A2C8EMS6-F1
#
_entry.id   AF-A0A2C8EMS6-F1
#
_cell.length_a   1.000
_cell.length_b   1.000
_cell.length_c   1.000
_cell.angle_alpha   90.00
_cell.angle_beta   90.00
_cell.angle_gamma   90.00
#
_symmetry.space_group_name_H-M   'P 1'
#
loop_
_entity.id
_entity.type
_entity.pdbx_description
1 polymer ?
#
loop_
_entity_poly.entity_id
_entity_poly.type
_entity_poly.pdbx_seq_one_letter_code
_entity_poly.pdbx_strand_id
1 'polypeptide(L)' 'MDGNVEWTITELKKIETKENKLLIEATITLLKDQAVEIESLHGSMEGQLWSPSNWRK' A
#
# COMPACT_ATOMS: atom_id res chain seq x y z
N MET A 1 -2.50 -5.50 -5.83
CA MET A 1 -1.96 -5.49 -4.46
C MET A 1 -0.59 -6.15 -4.48
N ASP A 2 0.45 -5.43 -4.09
CA ASP A 2 1.84 -5.90 -4.06
C ASP A 2 1.93 -7.22 -3.27
N GLY A 3 2.62 -8.22 -3.82
CA GLY A 3 2.79 -9.54 -3.21
C GLY A 3 3.46 -9.48 -1.83
N ASN A 4 4.25 -8.44 -1.57
CA ASN A 4 4.84 -8.20 -0.25
C ASN A 4 3.78 -7.84 0.81
N VAL A 5 2.80 -7.00 0.44
CA VAL A 5 1.74 -6.56 1.36
C VAL A 5 0.83 -7.73 1.77
N GLU A 6 0.48 -8.57 0.81
CA GLU A 6 -0.37 -9.75 1.06
C GLU A 6 0.34 -10.77 1.97
N TRP A 7 1.64 -10.98 1.74
CA TRP A 7 2.46 -11.81 2.61
C TRP A 7 2.53 -11.24 4.03
N THR A 8 2.79 -9.94 4.19
CA THR A 8 2.87 -9.29 5.50
C THR A 8 1.55 -9.37 6.26
N ILE A 9 0.41 -9.12 5.61
CA ILE A 9 -0.91 -9.26 6.24
C ILE A 9 -1.14 -10.69 6.73
N THR A 10 -0.69 -11.68 5.95
CA THR A 10 -0.81 -13.10 6.32
C THR A 10 0.01 -13.42 7.55
N GLU A 11 1.25 -12.95 7.65
CA GLU A 11 2.09 -13.17 8.84
C GLU A 11 1.55 -12.44 10.08
N LEU A 12 1.03 -11.22 9.93
CA LEU A 12 0.43 -10.47 11.03
C LEU A 12 -0.78 -11.21 11.62
N LYS A 13 -1.61 -11.83 10.78
CA LYS A 13 -2.75 -12.63 11.25
C LYS A 13 -2.32 -13.90 12.01
N LYS A 14 -1.16 -14.47 11.71
CA LYS A 14 -0.66 -15.67 12.42
C LYS A 14 -0.26 -15.39 13.86
N ILE A 15 0.14 -14.15 14.16
CA ILE A 15 0.54 -13.72 15.51
C ILE A 15 -0.61 -13.05 16.27
N GLU A 16 -1.83 -13.08 15.73
CA GLU A 16 -3.01 -12.51 16.36
C GLU A 16 -3.40 -13.28 17.62
N THR A 17 -3.53 -12.53 18.71
CA THR A 17 -4.06 -12.95 19.99
C THR A 17 -5.19 -12.00 20.39
N LYS A 18 -5.94 -12.35 21.45
CA LYS A 18 -7.03 -11.47 21.92
C LYS A 18 -6.51 -10.11 22.41
N GLU A 19 -5.31 -10.09 22.97
CA GLU A 19 -4.69 -8.93 23.58
C GLU A 19 -4.17 -7.94 22.54
N ASN A 20 -3.72 -8.42 21.37
CA ASN A 20 -3.14 -7.58 20.32
C ASN A 20 -4.04 -7.40 19.09
N LYS A 21 -5.24 -7.97 19.07
CA LYS A 21 -6.16 -7.95 17.93
C LYS A 21 -6.38 -6.55 17.35
N LEU A 22 -6.70 -5.57 18.18
CA LEU A 22 -6.92 -4.19 17.73
C LEU A 22 -5.67 -3.57 17.09
N LEU A 23 -4.49 -3.87 17.64
CA LEU A 23 -3.23 -3.40 17.08
C LEU A 23 -2.95 -4.02 15.71
N ILE A 24 -3.19 -5.32 15.56
CA ILE A 24 -3.02 -6.03 14.29
C ILE A 24 -4.01 -5.54 13.24
N GLU A 25 -5.29 -5.40 13.60
CA GLU A 25 -6.30 -4.86 12.70
C GLU A 25 -5.95 -3.44 12.23
N ALA A 26 -5.53 -2.55 13.15
CA ALA A 26 -5.08 -1.21 12.80
C ALA A 26 -3.84 -1.21 11.89
N THR A 27 -2.87 -2.09 12.17
CA THR A 27 -1.66 -2.24 11.36
C THR A 27 -2.00 -2.74 9.94
N ILE A 28 -2.91 -3.70 9.82
CA ILE A 28 -3.38 -4.21 8.52
C ILE A 28 -4.09 -3.10 7.74
N THR A 29 -4.93 -2.29 8.38
CA THR A 29 -5.58 -1.15 7.74
C THR A 29 -4.55 -0.15 7.23
N LEU A 30 -3.57 0.23 8.06
CA LEU A 30 -2.49 1.14 7.65
C LEU A 30 -1.72 0.63 6.42
N LEU A 31 -1.38 -0.66 6.40
CA LEU A 31 -0.67 -1.27 5.27
C LEU A 31 -1.49 -1.23 3.97
N LYS A 32 -2.82 -1.41 4.07
CA LYS A 32 -3.71 -1.31 2.91
C LYS A 32 -3.79 0.11 2.37
N ASP A 33 -3.94 1.07 3.27
CA ASP A 33 -4.03 2.49 2.89
C ASP A 33 -2.73 2.94 2.22
N GLN A 34 -1.57 2.53 2.76
CA GLN A 34 -0.26 2.80 2.15
C GLN A 34 -0.12 2.17 0.76
N ALA A 35 -0.61 0.94 0.56
CA ALA A 35 -0.56 0.30 -0.75
C ALA A 35 -1.38 1.08 -1.80
N VAL A 36 -2.57 1.56 -1.42
CA VAL A 36 -3.41 2.40 -2.28
C VAL A 36 -2.72 3.74 -2.59
N GLU A 37 -2.10 4.35 -1.59
CA GLU A 37 -1.39 5.62 -1.78
C GLU A 37 -0.19 5.48 -2.73
N ILE A 38 0.60 4.41 -2.59
CA ILE A 38 1.71 4.11 -3.50
C ILE A 38 1.20 3.93 -4.94
N GLU A 39 0.13 3.15 -5.13
CA GLU A 39 -0.49 2.97 -6.46
C GLU A 39 -0.97 4.31 -7.05
N SER A 40 -1.58 5.17 -6.23
CA SER A 40 -2.01 6.52 -6.63
C SER A 40 -0.83 7.44 -7.00
N LEU A 41 0.25 7.39 -6.23
CA LEU A 41 1.48 8.15 -6.51
C LEU A 41 2.12 7.70 -7.83
N HIS A 42 2.19 6.39 -8.07
CA HIS A 42 2.68 5.86 -9.35
C HIS A 42 1.83 6.32 -10.52
N GLY A 43 0.49 6.21 -10.43
CA GLY A 43 -0.40 6.69 -11.48
C GLY A 43 -0.29 8.20 -11.75
N SER A 44 -0.12 8.99 -10.70
CA SER A 44 0.10 10.44 -10.82
C SER A 44 1.44 10.77 -11.49
N MET A 45 2.49 10.05 -11.11
CA MET A 45 3.82 10.19 -11.71
C MET A 45 3.81 9.79 -13.19
N GLU A 46 3.17 8.67 -13.53
CA GLU A 46 2.96 8.27 -14.93
C GLU A 46 2.18 9.35 -15.70
N GLY A 47 1.09 9.87 -15.14
CA GLY A 47 0.32 10.95 -15.77
C GLY A 47 1.16 12.21 -16.05
N GLN A 48 2.10 12.56 -15.16
CA GLN A 48 3.05 13.64 -15.41
C GLN A 48 4.05 13.27 -16.51
N LEU A 49 4.65 12.08 -16.46
CA LEU A 49 5.60 11.61 -17.49
C LEU A 49 4.98 11.53 -18.88
N TRP A 50 3.70 11.14 -18.99
CA TRP A 50 2.97 11.07 -20.26
C TRP A 50 2.29 12.39 -20.66
N SER A 51 2.51 13.51 -19.95
CA SER A 51 1.98 14.81 -20.37
C SER A 51 2.78 15.35 -21.57
N PRO A 52 2.14 15.76 -22.68
CA PRO A 52 2.85 16.27 -23.87
C PRO A 52 3.78 17.46 -23.61
N SER A 53 3.51 18.22 -22.54
CA SER A 53 4.34 19.30 -22.02
C SER A 53 5.69 18.84 -21.46
N ASN A 54 5.78 17.62 -20.93
CA ASN A 54 7.01 17.04 -20.40
C ASN A 54 7.87 16.32 -21.46
N TRP A 55 7.33 16.01 -22.63
CA TRP A 55 8.07 15.36 -23.72
C TRP A 55 8.94 16.31 -24.56
N ARG A 56 8.72 17.62 -24.45
CA ARG A 56 9.42 18.65 -25.24
C ARG A 56 10.61 19.27 -24.51
N LYS A 57 11.02 18.71 -23.37
CA LYS A 57 12.17 19.18 -22.59
C LYS A 57 13.43 18.40 -22.94
#